data_AF-A0A5C5V512-F1
#
_entry.id   AF-A0A5C5V512-F1
#
_cell.length_a   1.000
_cell.length_b   1.000
_cell.length_c   1.000
_cell.angle_alpha   90.00
_cell.angle_beta   90.00
_cell.angle_gamma   90.00
#
_symmetry.space_group_name_H-M   'P 1'
#
loop_
_entity.id
_entity.type
_entity.pdbx_description
1 polymer ?
#
loop_
_entity_poly.entity_id
_entity_poly.type
_entity_poly.pdbx_seq_one_letter_code
_entity_poly.pdbx_strand_id
1 'polypeptide(L)'
;MLPYPVVSEIEDLLGEGRLSRRAIARQVGVSRWAVDAVATGVRRSGVADGDPDGGQPVYLRCPGCGMRVELPCVYCRTVAYVSRGRLGVAPRARRAA
;
A
#
# COMPACT_ATOMS: atom_id res chain seq x y z
N MET A 1 0.08 -15.55 -16.37
CA MET A 1 0.65 -14.31 -15.83
C MET A 1 0.26 -13.19 -16.79
N LEU A 2 -0.35 -12.09 -16.34
CA LEU A 2 -0.59 -10.94 -17.23
C LEU A 2 0.63 -10.01 -17.17
N PRO A 3 1.08 -9.45 -18.29
CA PRO A 3 2.17 -8.49 -18.30
C PRO A 3 1.72 -7.18 -17.63
N TYR A 4 2.66 -6.54 -16.92
CA TYR A 4 2.45 -5.28 -16.20
C TYR A 4 1.68 -4.19 -16.99
N PRO A 5 2.02 -3.87 -18.26
CA PRO A 5 1.31 -2.83 -19.01
C PRO A 5 -0.18 -3.13 -19.18
N VAL A 6 -0.54 -4.41 -19.34
CA VAL A 6 -1.92 -4.85 -19.49
C VAL A 6 -2.69 -4.74 -18.17
N VAL A 7 -2.03 -4.95 -17.02
CA VAL A 7 -2.67 -4.80 -15.72
C VAL A 7 -2.91 -3.33 -15.39
N SER A 8 -1.94 -2.46 -15.68
CA SER A 8 -2.07 -1.00 -15.51
C SER A 8 -3.24 -0.46 -16.35
N GLU A 9 -3.33 -0.86 -17.62
CA GLU A 9 -4.42 -0.41 -18.50
C GLU A 9 -5.80 -0.88 -17.99
N ILE A 10 -5.88 -2.09 -17.42
CA ILE A 10 -7.12 -2.57 -16.79
C ILE A 10 -7.47 -1.75 -15.54
N GLU A 11 -6.48 -1.38 -14.72
CA GLU A 11 -6.67 -0.54 -13.53
C GLU A 11 -7.15 0.87 -13.89
N ASP A 12 -6.57 1.48 -14.93
CA ASP A 12 -6.99 2.79 -15.44
C ASP A 12 -8.44 2.76 -15.92
N LEU A 13 -8.81 1.77 -16.74
CA LEU A 13 -10.17 1.59 -17.26
C LEU A 13 -11.19 1.25 -16.17
N LEU A 14 -10.77 0.54 -15.11
CA LEU A 14 -11.61 0.31 -13.93
C LEU A 14 -11.80 1.60 -13.12
N GLY A 15 -10.76 2.43 -13.01
CA GLY A 15 -10.81 3.73 -12.33
C GLY A 15 -11.72 4.74 -13.02
N GLU A 16 -11.80 4.72 -14.35
CA GLU A 16 -12.73 5.56 -15.11
C GLU A 16 -14.21 5.23 -14.85
N GLY A 17 -14.53 3.97 -14.48
CA GLY A 17 -15.88 3.54 -14.14
C GLY A 17 -16.92 3.56 -15.28
N ARG A 18 -16.50 3.89 -16.52
CA ARG A 18 -17.38 4.03 -17.69
C ARG A 18 -17.67 2.72 -18.40
N LEU A 19 -16.79 1.74 -18.26
CA LEU A 19 -16.86 0.46 -18.95
C LEU A 19 -17.19 -0.68 -17.99
N SER A 20 -18.10 -1.56 -18.42
CA SER A 20 -18.31 -2.83 -17.72
C SER A 20 -17.08 -3.72 -17.86
N ARG A 21 -16.86 -4.63 -16.90
CA ARG A 21 -15.71 -5.58 -16.93
C ARG A 21 -15.63 -6.42 -18.21
N ARG A 22 -16.78 -6.72 -18.84
CA ARG A 22 -16.84 -7.39 -20.16
C ARG A 22 -16.42 -6.47 -21.31
N ALA A 23 -16.72 -5.19 -21.23
CA ALA A 23 -16.24 -4.21 -22.21
C ALA A 23 -14.73 -4.01 -22.09
N ILE A 24 -14.21 -3.87 -20.87
CA ILE A 24 -12.77 -3.79 -20.59
C ILE A 24 -12.04 -5.03 -21.13
N ALA A 25 -12.56 -6.23 -20.86
CA ALA A 25 -11.97 -7.47 -21.38
C ALA A 25 -11.85 -7.50 -22.91
N ARG A 26 -12.89 -7.05 -23.62
CA ARG A 26 -12.88 -6.98 -25.09
C ARG A 26 -11.91 -5.92 -25.63
N GLN A 27 -11.81 -4.78 -24.94
CA GLN A 27 -10.94 -3.68 -25.33
C GLN A 27 -9.46 -4.03 -25.18
N VAL A 28 -9.11 -4.66 -24.05
CA VAL A 28 -7.71 -5.01 -23.72
C VAL A 28 -7.31 -6.38 -24.31
N GLY A 29 -8.28 -7.17 -24.81
CA GLY A 29 -8.00 -8.48 -25.41
C GLY A 29 -7.70 -9.58 -24.38
N VAL A 30 -8.28 -9.49 -23.19
CA VAL A 30 -8.07 -10.45 -22.09
C VAL A 30 -9.37 -11.16 -21.70
N SER A 31 -9.26 -12.25 -20.95
CA SER A 31 -10.47 -12.92 -20.43
C SER A 31 -11.17 -12.06 -19.38
N ARG A 32 -12.50 -12.20 -19.28
CA ARG A 32 -13.28 -11.57 -18.19
C ARG A 32 -12.71 -11.93 -16.81
N TRP A 33 -12.27 -13.18 -16.64
CA TRP A 33 -11.64 -13.66 -15.41
C TRP A 33 -10.37 -12.86 -15.07
N ALA A 34 -9.55 -12.50 -16.06
CA ALA A 34 -8.38 -11.66 -15.84
C ALA A 34 -8.76 -10.29 -15.30
N VAL A 35 -9.79 -9.65 -15.86
CA VAL A 35 -10.29 -8.35 -15.37
C VAL A 35 -10.89 -8.46 -13.98
N ASP A 36 -11.68 -9.52 -13.70
CA ASP A 36 -12.23 -9.76 -12.37
C ASP A 36 -11.11 -10.01 -11.33
N ALA A 37 -10.01 -10.69 -11.70
CA ALA A 37 -8.86 -10.90 -10.82
C ALA A 37 -8.08 -9.60 -10.52
N VAL A 38 -8.03 -8.65 -11.46
CA VAL A 38 -7.43 -7.32 -11.23
C VAL A 38 -8.36 -6.47 -10.35
N ALA A 39 -9.66 -6.44 -10.66
CA ALA A 39 -10.65 -5.66 -9.91
C ALA A 39 -10.80 -6.11 -8.45
N THR A 40 -10.59 -7.40 -8.17
CA THR A 40 -10.63 -7.97 -6.81
C THR A 40 -9.28 -7.86 -6.08
N GLY A 41 -8.24 -7.35 -6.73
CA GLY A 41 -6.90 -7.20 -6.15
C GLY A 41 -6.10 -8.50 -6.04
N VAL A 42 -6.59 -9.60 -6.62
CA VAL A 42 -5.86 -10.88 -6.73
C VAL A 42 -4.67 -10.76 -7.69
N ARG A 43 -4.75 -9.82 -8.64
CA ARG A 43 -3.64 -9.40 -9.52
C ARG A 43 -3.53 -7.88 -9.48
N ARG A 44 -2.80 -7.34 -8.51
CA ARG A 44 -2.38 -5.93 -8.55
C ARG A 44 -1.34 -5.77 -9.64
N SER A 45 -1.42 -4.71 -10.45
CA SER A 45 -0.25 -4.24 -11.18
C SER A 45 0.80 -3.97 -10.10
N GLY A 46 2.02 -4.46 -10.32
CA GLY A 46 3.07 -4.35 -9.34
C GLY A 46 3.41 -2.89 -9.09
N VAL A 47 2.78 -2.29 -8.08
CA VAL A 47 3.46 -1.43 -7.13
C VAL A 47 3.50 -2.22 -5.82
N ALA A 48 4.25 -3.32 -5.84
CA ALA A 48 5.05 -3.55 -4.66
C ALA A 48 6.13 -2.47 -4.75
N ASP A 49 6.12 -1.50 -3.84
CA ASP A 49 7.31 -0.71 -3.50
C ASP A 49 8.36 -1.65 -2.86
N GLY A 50 8.71 -2.72 -3.56
CA GLY A 50 9.62 -3.76 -3.14
C GLY A 50 10.60 -3.93 -4.28
N ASP A 51 11.75 -3.31 -4.12
CA ASP A 51 12.95 -3.49 -4.94
C ASP A 51 13.10 -4.97 -5.34
N PRO A 52 13.35 -5.30 -6.62
CA PRO A 52 13.58 -6.69 -7.05
C PRO A 52 14.91 -7.26 -6.54
N ASP A 53 15.73 -6.45 -5.85
CA ASP A 53 16.88 -6.93 -5.10
C ASP A 53 16.44 -7.26 -3.68
N GLY A 54 16.40 -8.55 -3.34
CA GLY A 54 16.06 -9.08 -2.02
C GLY A 54 17.09 -8.72 -0.95
N GLY A 55 17.32 -7.42 -0.72
CA GLY A 55 18.13 -6.91 0.37
C GLY A 55 17.49 -7.29 1.70
N GLN A 56 18.19 -8.08 2.51
CA GLN A 56 17.74 -8.30 3.88
C GLN A 56 17.67 -6.95 4.61
N PRO A 57 16.63 -6.72 5.44
CA PRO A 57 16.51 -5.47 6.18
C PRO A 57 17.74 -5.26 7.05
N VAL A 58 18.48 -4.18 6.79
CA VAL A 58 19.69 -3.83 7.55
C VAL A 58 19.26 -3.13 8.84
N TYR A 59 19.23 -3.90 9.93
CA TYR A 59 18.95 -3.36 11.26
C TYR A 59 20.15 -2.65 11.85
N LEU A 60 20.09 -1.32 11.91
CA LEU A 60 21.08 -0.45 12.55
C LEU A 60 20.60 -0.02 13.94
N ARG A 61 21.52 0.35 14.84
CA ARG A 61 21.13 0.98 16.10
C ARG A 61 20.71 2.42 15.85
N CYS A 62 19.52 2.78 16.31
CA CYS A 62 19.04 4.15 16.21
C CYS A 62 19.88 5.08 17.10
N PRO A 63 20.40 6.21 16.59
CA PRO A 63 21.12 7.18 17.42
C PRO A 63 20.23 7.94 18.41
N GLY A 64 18.90 7.90 18.26
CA GLY A 64 17.95 8.53 19.17
C GLY A 64 17.59 7.67 20.38
N CYS A 65 17.11 6.44 20.15
CA CYS A 65 16.63 5.55 21.22
C CYS A 65 17.51 4.33 21.50
N GLY A 66 18.56 4.09 20.71
CA GLY A 66 19.49 2.96 20.89
C GLY A 66 18.96 1.59 20.42
N MET A 67 17.68 1.46 20.05
CA MET A 67 17.09 0.20 19.58
C MET A 67 17.62 -0.22 18.20
N ARG A 68 17.68 -1.53 17.94
CA ARG A 68 17.93 -2.07 16.58
C ARG A 68 16.66 -1.95 15.76
N VAL A 69 16.70 -1.15 14.70
CA VAL A 69 15.55 -0.85 13.85
C VAL A 69 16.03 -0.70 12.40
N GLU A 70 15.09 -0.82 11.47
CA GLU A 70 15.30 -0.28 10.14
C GLU A 70 15.22 1.25 10.22
N LEU A 71 16.21 1.94 9.66
CA LEU A 71 16.20 3.40 9.63
C LEU A 71 15.35 3.87 8.44
N PRO A 72 14.49 4.89 8.63
CA PRO A 72 14.36 5.75 9.81
C PRO A 72 13.54 5.14 10.95
N CYS A 73 13.93 5.40 12.20
CA CYS A 73 13.24 4.88 13.39
C CYS A 73 11.83 5.48 13.55
N VAL A 74 10.81 4.67 13.28
CA VAL A 74 9.39 5.04 13.41
C VAL A 74 9.06 5.50 14.83
N TYR A 75 9.58 4.83 15.87
CA TYR A 75 9.35 5.22 17.26
C TYR A 75 9.82 6.65 17.55
N CYS A 76 11.09 6.95 17.26
CA CYS A 76 11.64 8.30 17.47
C CYS A 76 10.89 9.34 16.64
N ARG A 77 10.47 8.99 15.41
CA ARG A 77 9.68 9.87 14.55
C ARG A 77 8.31 10.17 15.15
N THR A 78 7.63 9.17 15.71
CA THR A 78 6.34 9.34 16.40
C THR A 78 6.49 10.17 17.67
N VAL A 79 7.52 9.92 18.48
CA VAL A 79 7.81 10.74 19.68
C VAL A 79 8.10 12.20 19.29
N ALA A 80 8.91 12.42 18.23
CA ALA A 80 9.18 13.76 17.71
C ALA A 80 7.89 14.43 17.16
N TYR A 81 7.04 13.68 16.50
CA TYR A 81 5.75 14.17 16.00
C TYR A 81 4.81 14.56 17.14
N VAL A 82 4.67 13.71 18.16
CA VAL A 82 3.85 13.98 19.36
C VAL A 82 4.42 15.14 20.18
N SER A 83 5.73 15.28 20.27
CA SER A 83 6.36 16.40 20.99
C SER A 83 6.26 17.73 20.23
N ARG A 84 6.28 17.70 18.88
CA ARG A 84 6.07 18.88 18.03
C ARG A 84 4.60 19.26 17.88
N GLY A 85 3.72 18.27 17.92
CA GLY A 85 2.29 18.39 17.66
C GLY A 85 1.47 18.28 18.94
N ARG A 86 0.81 19.39 19.30
CA ARG A 86 -0.29 19.50 20.25
C ARG A 86 -1.42 18.48 19.99
N LEU A 87 -1.20 17.20 20.28
CA LEU A 87 -2.28 16.22 20.30
C LEU A 87 -2.83 16.16 21.72
N GLY A 88 -3.83 17.02 21.94
CA GLY A 88 -4.85 16.81 22.96
C GLY A 88 -5.59 15.51 22.67
N VAL A 89 -4.96 14.39 23.00
CA VAL A 89 -5.67 13.13 23.21
C VAL A 89 -6.39 13.30 24.53
N ALA A 90 -7.61 13.85 24.48
CA ALA A 90 -8.52 13.80 25.60
C ALA A 90 -8.60 12.33 26.06
N PRO A 91 -8.37 12.01 27.35
CA PRO A 91 -8.48 10.65 27.82
C PRO A 91 -9.88 10.15 27.49
N ARG A 92 -9.98 9.00 26.81
CA ARG A 92 -11.27 8.35 26.56
C ARG A 92 -11.96 8.19 27.91
N ALA A 93 -13.04 8.94 28.13
CA ALA A 93 -13.89 8.77 29.29
C ALA A 93 -14.30 7.30 29.34
N ARG A 94 -13.93 6.62 30.42
CA ARG A 94 -14.36 5.24 30.67
C ARG A 94 -15.88 5.27 30.67
N ARG A 95 -16.53 4.52 29.77
CA ARG A 95 -17.98 4.32 29.84
C ARG A 95 -18.27 3.62 31.17
N ALA A 96 -18.98 4.32 32.06
CA ALA A 96 -19.61 3.69 33.22
C ALA A 96 -20.76 2.82 32.70
N ALA A 97 -20.82 1.58 33.21
CA ALA A 97 -21.93 0.64 33.01
C ALA A 97 -23.07 0.97 33.98
#